data_AF-A0A2H0TV84-F1
#
_entry.id   AF-A0A2H0TV84-F1
#
_cell.length_a   1.000
_cell.length_b   1.000
_cell.length_c   1.000
_cell.angle_alpha   90.00
_cell.angle_beta   90.00
_cell.angle_gamma   90.00
#
_symmetry.space_group_name_H-M   'P 1'
#
loop_
_entity.id
_entity.type
_entity.pdbx_description
1 polymer ?
#
loop_
_entity_poly.entity_id
_entity_poly.type
_entity_poly.pdbx_seq_one_letter_code
_entity_poly.pdbx_strand_id
1 'polypeptide(L)'
;MLSKPVKEKSMNPHHQTVRWLRDIMSQLKTALIVAIFMGWQMPDEDSPRVIRDTFGVICGSLDLTLFLALLLAWGALKIYEGKKSPWG
;
A
#
# COMPACT_ATOMS: atom_id res chain seq x y z
N MET A 1 48.87 6.64 11.22
CA MET A 1 47.95 6.80 10.07
C MET A 1 46.52 6.75 10.60
N LEU A 2 45.84 7.89 10.63
CA LEU A 2 44.50 8.04 11.17
C LEU A 2 43.47 7.51 10.17
N SER A 3 42.98 6.29 10.41
CA SER A 3 41.78 5.77 9.76
C SER A 3 40.62 6.67 10.18
N LYS A 4 40.17 7.53 9.27
CA LYS A 4 38.97 8.34 9.46
C LYS A 4 37.85 7.38 9.89
N PRO A 5 37.12 7.64 10.99
CA PRO A 5 35.90 6.90 11.25
C PRO A 5 35.03 7.14 10.02
N VAL A 6 34.66 6.04 9.36
CA VAL A 6 33.61 6.03 8.35
C VAL A 6 32.49 6.84 8.96
N LYS A 7 32.19 8.01 8.41
CA LYS A 7 30.94 8.70 8.66
C LYS A 7 29.89 7.66 8.27
N GLU A 8 29.44 6.87 9.23
CA GLU A 8 28.11 6.30 9.24
C GLU A 8 27.26 7.44 8.72
N LYS A 9 26.78 7.29 7.48
CA LYS A 9 25.79 8.20 6.94
C LYS A 9 24.70 8.11 7.98
N SER A 10 24.61 9.13 8.82
CA SER A 10 23.42 9.53 9.55
C SER A 10 22.32 9.50 8.49
N MET A 11 21.71 8.33 8.35
CA MET A 11 20.66 8.10 7.38
C MET A 11 19.51 8.80 8.05
N ASN A 12 19.36 10.08 7.72
CA ASN A 12 18.43 10.98 8.35
C ASN A 12 17.11 10.21 8.50
N PRO A 13 16.59 9.99 9.73
CA PRO A 13 15.47 9.06 9.98
C PRO A 13 14.28 9.35 9.04
N HIS A 14 14.15 10.62 8.65
CA HIS A 14 13.26 11.09 7.60
C HIS A 14 13.37 10.37 6.24
N HIS A 15 14.58 10.18 5.72
CA HIS A 15 14.84 9.51 4.45
C HIS A 15 14.57 8.00 4.52
N GLN A 16 14.76 7.40 5.70
CA GLN A 16 14.42 6.00 5.94
C GLN A 16 12.91 5.78 6.01
N THR A 17 12.18 6.66 6.71
CA THR A 17 10.71 6.64 6.80
C THR A 17 10.05 6.86 5.44
N VAL A 18 10.55 7.81 4.63
CA VAL A 18 10.06 8.04 3.26
C VAL A 18 10.29 6.83 2.36
N ARG A 19 11.45 6.17 2.47
CA ARG A 19 11.75 4.96 1.69
C ARG A 19 10.83 3.80 2.09
N TRP A 20 10.63 3.59 3.38
CA TRP A 20 9.71 2.59 3.92
C TRP A 20 8.26 2.83 3.49
N LEU A 21 7.77 4.08 3.51
CA LEU A 21 6.44 4.46 3.03
C LEU A 21 6.24 4.17 1.53
N ARG A 22 7.25 4.43 0.70
CA ARG A 22 7.20 4.10 -0.74
C ARG A 22 7.16 2.59 -0.95
N ASP A 23 7.90 1.84 -0.16
CA ASP A 23 7.93 0.38 -0.25
C ASP A 23 6.56 -0.21 0.13
N ILE A 24 5.93 0.30 1.19
CA ILE A 24 4.56 -0.04 1.57
C ILE A 24 3.56 0.32 0.46
N MET A 25 3.67 1.51 -0.14
CA MET A 25 2.79 1.88 -1.27
C MET A 25 2.97 0.95 -2.47
N SER A 26 4.20 0.53 -2.76
CA SER A 26 4.49 -0.42 -3.84
C SER A 26 3.85 -1.79 -3.55
N GLN A 27 3.98 -2.28 -2.32
CA GLN A 27 3.36 -3.53 -1.88
C GLN A 27 1.83 -3.46 -1.89
N LEU A 28 1.24 -2.37 -1.37
CA LEU A 28 -0.21 -2.16 -1.40
C LEU A 28 -0.74 -2.07 -2.83
N LYS A 29 -0.03 -1.39 -3.73
CA LYS A 29 -0.40 -1.34 -5.16
C LYS A 29 -0.36 -2.73 -5.79
N THR A 30 0.67 -3.51 -5.49
CA THR A 30 0.79 -4.88 -5.98
C THR A 30 -0.33 -5.76 -5.43
N ALA A 31 -0.62 -5.66 -4.13
CA ALA A 31 -1.72 -6.36 -3.48
C ALA A 31 -3.08 -6.00 -4.09
N LEU A 32 -3.31 -4.72 -4.39
CA LEU A 32 -4.53 -4.26 -5.06
C LEU A 32 -4.67 -4.85 -6.47
N ILE A 33 -3.58 -4.87 -7.25
CA ILE A 33 -3.58 -5.50 -8.58
C ILE A 33 -3.91 -7.00 -8.45
N VAL A 34 -3.25 -7.71 -7.53
CA VAL A 34 -3.51 -9.14 -7.30
C VAL A 34 -4.95 -9.38 -6.84
N ALA A 35 -5.50 -8.54 -5.96
CA ALA A 35 -6.87 -8.63 -5.49
C ALA A 35 -7.89 -8.45 -6.63
N ILE A 36 -7.65 -7.50 -7.54
CA ILE A 36 -8.47 -7.30 -8.75
C ILE A 36 -8.39 -8.54 -9.67
N PHE A 37 -7.21 -9.11 -9.88
CA PHE A 37 -7.04 -10.32 -10.70
C PHE A 37 -7.66 -11.57 -10.06
N MET A 38 -7.59 -11.70 -8.74
CA MET A 38 -8.26 -12.76 -7.98
C MET A 38 -9.79 -12.59 -8.02
N GLY A 39 -10.29 -11.36 -7.88
CA GLY A 39 -11.72 -11.05 -8.00
C GLY A 39 -12.28 -11.27 -9.41
N TRP A 40 -11.43 -11.19 -10.43
CA TRP A 40 -11.77 -11.58 -11.81
C TRP A 40 -11.96 -13.10 -11.97
N GLN A 41 -11.29 -13.92 -11.14
CA GLN A 41 -11.61 -15.34 -11.01
C GLN A 41 -12.88 -15.52 -10.18
N MET A 42 -13.99 -14.97 -10.68
CA MET A 42 -15.31 -15.27 -10.13
C MET A 42 -15.54 -16.79 -10.21
N PRO A 43 -16.13 -17.39 -9.16
CA PRO A 43 -16.49 -18.80 -9.22
C PRO A 43 -17.51 -19.02 -10.35
N ASP A 44 -17.35 -20.12 -11.09
CA ASP A 44 -18.20 -20.50 -12.23
C ASP A 44 -19.69 -20.33 -11.93
N GLU A 45 -20.51 -20.06 -12.95
CA GLU A 45 -21.95 -19.79 -12.82
C GLU A 45 -22.74 -20.88 -12.06
N ASP A 46 -22.19 -22.09 -11.94
CA ASP A 46 -22.74 -23.22 -11.18
C ASP A 46 -22.53 -23.11 -9.66
N SER A 47 -21.77 -22.13 -9.19
CA SER A 47 -21.56 -21.90 -7.76
C SER A 47 -22.82 -21.30 -7.11
N PRO A 48 -23.18 -21.74 -5.88
CA PRO A 48 -24.35 -21.23 -5.17
C PRO A 48 -24.33 -19.70 -5.13
N ARG A 49 -25.46 -19.04 -5.46
CA ARG A 49 -25.58 -17.56 -5.45
C ARG A 49 -25.02 -16.91 -4.17
N VAL A 50 -25.19 -17.58 -3.03
CA VAL A 50 -24.66 -17.14 -1.73
C VAL A 50 -23.13 -17.06 -1.73
N ILE A 51 -22.43 -18.01 -2.35
CA ILE A 51 -20.97 -18.02 -2.45
C ILE A 51 -20.50 -16.89 -3.36
N ARG A 52 -21.17 -16.68 -4.50
CA ARG A 52 -20.84 -15.59 -5.44
C ARG A 52 -21.05 -14.21 -4.83
N ASP A 53 -22.18 -13.99 -4.16
CA ASP A 53 -22.46 -12.72 -3.49
C ASP A 53 -21.51 -12.48 -2.31
N THR A 54 -21.23 -13.51 -1.51
CA THR A 54 -20.28 -13.42 -0.38
C THR A 54 -18.86 -13.11 -0.88
N PHE A 55 -18.39 -13.80 -1.92
CA PHE A 55 -17.09 -13.50 -2.54
C PHE A 55 -17.04 -12.10 -3.13
N GLY A 56 -18.09 -11.66 -3.83
CA GLY A 56 -18.16 -10.32 -4.40
C GLY A 56 -18.09 -9.23 -3.33
N VAL A 57 -18.83 -9.40 -2.22
CA VAL A 57 -18.80 -8.47 -1.09
C VAL A 57 -17.43 -8.46 -0.41
N ILE A 58 -16.83 -9.63 -0.17
CA ILE A 58 -15.51 -9.73 0.47
C ILE A 58 -14.43 -9.10 -0.41
N CYS A 59 -14.36 -9.47 -1.69
CA CYS A 59 -13.40 -8.90 -2.64
C CYS A 59 -13.57 -7.38 -2.77
N GLY A 60 -14.80 -6.89 -2.95
CA GLY A 60 -15.06 -5.45 -3.04
C GLY A 60 -14.70 -4.69 -1.77
N SER A 61 -14.96 -5.28 -0.59
CA SER A 61 -14.58 -4.65 0.70
C SER A 61 -13.07 -4.63 0.93
N LEU A 62 -12.36 -5.67 0.50
CA LEU A 62 -10.89 -5.73 0.51
C LEU A 62 -10.27 -4.70 -0.43
N ASP A 63 -10.76 -4.59 -1.66
CA ASP A 63 -10.28 -3.61 -2.64
C ASP A 63 -10.47 -2.18 -2.11
N LEU A 64 -11.63 -1.88 -1.53
CA LEU A 64 -11.91 -0.59 -0.92
C LEU A 64 -10.97 -0.28 0.25
N THR A 65 -10.71 -1.29 1.10
CA THR A 65 -9.81 -1.15 2.26
C THR A 65 -8.36 -0.91 1.82
N LEU A 66 -7.88 -1.67 0.83
CA LEU A 66 -6.55 -1.49 0.23
C LEU A 66 -6.41 -0.12 -0.43
N PHE A 67 -7.45 0.34 -1.12
CA PHE A 67 -7.49 1.67 -1.73
C PHE A 67 -7.41 2.79 -0.68
N LEU A 68 -8.17 2.67 0.41
CA LEU A 68 -8.13 3.62 1.52
C LEU A 68 -6.75 3.64 2.20
N ALA A 69 -6.15 2.47 2.41
CA ALA A 69 -4.79 2.36 2.95
C ALA A 69 -3.73 3.02 2.06
N LEU A 70 -3.86 2.89 0.73
CA LEU A 70 -3.03 3.58 -0.26
C LEU A 70 -3.16 5.11 -0.15
N LEU A 71 -4.39 5.63 -0.01
CA LEU A 71 -4.62 7.06 0.16
C LEU A 71 -4.02 7.60 1.46
N LEU A 72 -4.13 6.86 2.55
CA LEU A 72 -3.51 7.21 3.84
C LEU A 72 -1.99 7.19 3.76
N ALA A 73 -1.39 6.16 3.15
CA ALA A 73 0.05 6.06 2.95
C ALA A 73 0.58 7.18 2.05
N TRP A 74 -0.16 7.55 0.99
CA TRP A 74 0.17 8.68 0.13
C TRP A 74 0.07 10.01 0.89
N GLY A 75 -1.01 10.22 1.66
CA GLY A 75 -1.20 11.40 2.49
C GLY A 75 -0.07 11.58 3.50
N ALA A 76 0.27 10.50 4.22
CA ALA A 76 1.40 10.47 5.14
C ALA A 76 2.71 10.81 4.42
N LEU A 77 3.00 10.19 3.26
CA LEU A 77 4.20 10.49 2.49
C LEU A 77 4.29 11.96 2.09
N LYS A 78 3.18 12.59 1.68
CA LYS A 78 3.16 14.02 1.33
C LYS A 78 3.49 14.92 2.53
N ILE A 79 2.92 14.62 3.70
CA ILE A 79 3.18 15.33 4.96
C ILE A 79 4.66 15.18 5.35
N TYR A 80 5.19 13.95 5.27
CA TYR A 80 6.61 13.70 5.53
C TYR A 80 7.50 14.39 4.51
N GLU A 81 7.17 14.44 3.22
CA GLU A 81 7.97 15.18 2.23
C GLU A 81 7.94 16.72 2.42
N GLY A 82 7.29 17.24 3.47
CA GLY A 82 7.16 18.68 3.72
C GLY A 82 6.27 19.40 2.71
N LYS A 83 5.48 18.63 1.95
CA LYS A 83 4.52 19.15 0.96
C LYS A 83 3.18 19.34 1.67
N LYS A 84 2.39 20.34 1.23
CA LYS A 84 1.04 20.56 1.76
C LYS A 84 0.26 19.25 1.77
N SER A 85 -0.35 18.95 2.92
CA SER A 85 -1.25 17.82 3.07
C SER A 85 -2.32 17.88 1.97
N PRO A 86 -2.58 16.79 1.24
CA PRO A 86 -3.68 16.74 0.28
C PRO A 86 -5.07 16.80 0.97
N TRP A 87 -5.11 16.77 2.30
CA TRP A 87 -6.33 16.74 3.10
C TRP A 87 -6.71 18.09 3.74
N GLY A 88 -5.95 19.16 3.46
CA GLY A 88 -6.10 20.47 4.12
C GLY A 88 -5.00 20.72 5.13
#